data_AF-A0A849V2U4-F1
#
_entry.id   AF-A0A849V2U4-F1
#
_cell.length_a   1.000
_cell.length_b   1.000
_cell.length_c   1.000
_cell.angle_alpha   90.00
_cell.angle_beta   90.00
_cell.angle_gamma   90.00
#
_symmetry.space_group_name_H-M   'P 1'
#
loop_
_entity.id
_entity.type
_entity.pdbx_description
1 polymer ?
#
loop_
_entity_poly.entity_id
_entity_poly.type
_entity_poly.pdbx_seq_one_letter_code
_entity_poly.pdbx_strand_id
1 'polypeptide(L)'
;MKTNQIPPIIYRYLPKKPLDFLLYAVFALAVIKLASLYFSVNPDDSNWNAFKIEHHCKLRTTEYGVQRSSWDCDDGKTYFRWMQQR
;
A
#
# COMPACT_ATOMS: atom_id res chain seq x y z
N MET A 1 -13.07 47.63 -34.96
CA MET A 1 -12.51 46.71 -33.94
C MET A 1 -13.64 45.88 -33.36
N LYS A 2 -13.70 44.57 -33.66
CA LYS A 2 -14.65 43.65 -33.03
C LYS A 2 -14.12 43.30 -31.64
N THR A 3 -14.78 43.79 -30.60
CA THR A 3 -14.53 43.35 -29.22
C THR A 3 -15.03 41.92 -29.08
N ASN A 4 -14.10 40.97 -28.90
CA ASN A 4 -14.42 39.59 -28.56
C ASN A 4 -15.02 39.54 -27.16
N GLN A 5 -16.35 39.71 -27.06
CA GLN A 5 -17.06 39.39 -25.83
C GLN A 5 -17.12 37.87 -25.69
N ILE A 6 -16.37 37.37 -24.70
CA ILE A 6 -16.42 35.98 -24.26
C ILE A 6 -17.82 35.72 -23.70
N PRO A 7 -18.55 34.68 -24.17
CA PRO A 7 -19.93 34.47 -23.76
C PRO A 7 -20.03 34.18 -22.25
N PRO A 8 -21.08 34.70 -21.56
CA PRO A 8 -21.20 34.68 -20.09
C PRO A 8 -21.42 33.28 -19.48
N ILE A 9 -21.42 32.23 -20.30
CA ILE A 9 -21.77 30.86 -19.90
C ILE A 9 -20.68 30.24 -19.01
N ILE A 10 -19.41 30.67 -19.17
CA ILE A 10 -18.26 30.07 -18.47
C ILE A 10 -18.27 30.43 -16.97
N TYR A 11 -18.74 31.63 -16.60
CA TYR A 11 -18.75 32.09 -15.21
C TYR A 11 -19.76 31.35 -14.31
N ARG A 12 -20.72 30.62 -14.89
CA ARG A 12 -21.69 29.83 -14.12
C ARG A 12 -21.10 28.58 -13.48
N TYR A 13 -19.98 28.09 -14.01
CA TYR A 13 -19.32 26.88 -13.53
C TYR A 13 -18.12 27.16 -12.63
N LEU A 14 -17.76 28.42 -12.40
CA LEU A 14 -16.69 28.74 -11.47
C LEU A 14 -17.15 28.41 -10.04
N PRO A 15 -16.46 27.52 -9.32
CA PRO A 15 -16.81 27.23 -7.94
C PRO A 15 -16.71 28.52 -7.11
N LYS A 16 -17.78 28.83 -6.36
CA LYS A 16 -17.83 30.00 -5.47
C LYS A 16 -16.70 30.02 -4.43
N LYS A 17 -16.09 28.87 -4.16
CA LYS A 17 -15.00 28.67 -3.20
C LYS A 17 -13.91 27.80 -3.83
N PRO A 18 -13.04 28.37 -4.68
CA PRO A 18 -12.03 27.60 -5.40
C PRO A 18 -11.00 26.97 -4.45
N LEU A 19 -10.75 27.61 -3.30
CA LEU A 19 -9.80 27.15 -2.29
C LEU A 19 -10.28 25.88 -1.59
N ASP A 20 -11.57 25.84 -1.20
CA ASP A 20 -12.19 24.65 -0.61
C ASP A 20 -12.15 23.47 -1.58
N PHE A 21 -12.45 23.71 -2.86
CA PHE A 21 -12.36 22.68 -3.91
C PHE A 21 -10.94 22.12 -4.03
N LEU A 22 -9.93 22.99 -4.00
CA LEU A 22 -8.52 22.60 -4.03
C LEU A 22 -8.15 21.75 -2.81
N LEU A 23 -8.62 22.14 -1.62
CA LEU A 23 -8.38 21.40 -0.38
C LEU A 23 -9.01 19.99 -0.43
N TYR A 24 -10.27 19.88 -0.88
CA TYR A 24 -10.92 18.58 -1.06
C TYR A 24 -10.22 17.71 -2.11
N ALA A 25 -9.74 18.30 -3.20
CA ALA A 25 -9.01 17.58 -4.23
C ALA A 25 -7.69 17.00 -3.70
N VAL A 26 -6.93 17.78 -2.92
CA VAL A 26 -5.70 17.31 -2.26
C VAL A 26 -6.01 16.19 -1.27
N PHE A 27 -7.07 16.34 -0.47
CA PHE A 27 -7.46 15.31 0.48
C PHE A 27 -7.88 14.01 -0.21
N ALA A 28 -8.68 14.09 -1.28
CA ALA A 28 -9.09 12.95 -2.07
C ALA A 28 -7.86 12.22 -2.68
N LEU A 29 -6.89 12.97 -3.21
CA LEU A 29 -5.64 12.39 -3.70
C LEU A 29 -4.84 11.68 -2.61
N ALA A 30 -4.78 12.24 -1.40
CA ALA A 30 -4.11 11.60 -0.27
C ALA A 30 -4.78 10.28 0.11
N VAL A 31 -6.11 10.25 0.18
CA VAL A 31 -6.89 9.02 0.46
C VAL A 31 -6.65 7.96 -0.63
N ILE A 32 -6.67 8.35 -1.90
CA ILE A 32 -6.39 7.43 -3.02
C ILE A 32 -4.97 6.86 -2.92
N LYS A 33 -3.98 7.69 -2.57
CA LYS A 33 -2.59 7.24 -2.38
C LYS A 33 -2.45 6.28 -1.22
N LEU A 34 -3.09 6.55 -0.09
CA LEU A 34 -3.13 5.66 1.06
C LEU A 34 -3.80 4.33 0.74
N ALA A 35 -4.94 4.35 0.04
CA ALA A 35 -5.62 3.14 -0.41
C ALA A 35 -4.74 2.34 -1.39
N SER A 36 -4.12 3.02 -2.36
CA SER A 36 -3.18 2.40 -3.30
C SER A 36 -2.00 1.76 -2.58
N LEU A 37 -1.44 2.39 -1.55
CA LEU A 37 -0.36 1.82 -0.76
C LEU A 37 -0.85 0.58 -0.02
N TYR A 38 -2.02 0.66 0.63
CA TYR A 38 -2.63 -0.47 1.34
C TYR A 38 -2.82 -1.70 0.42
N PHE A 39 -3.28 -1.51 -0.82
CA PHE A 39 -3.42 -2.59 -1.80
C PHE A 39 -2.09 -2.98 -2.47
N SER A 40 -1.12 -2.07 -2.53
CA SER A 40 0.22 -2.34 -3.09
C SER A 40 1.12 -3.10 -2.13
N VAL A 41 0.83 -3.10 -0.83
CA VAL A 41 1.41 -4.07 0.10
C VAL A 41 0.74 -5.40 -0.19
N ASN A 42 1.18 -6.04 -1.28
CA ASN A 42 1.23 -7.49 -1.30
C ASN A 42 2.29 -7.82 -0.25
N PRO A 43 1.94 -8.36 0.93
CA PRO A 43 2.95 -9.12 1.66
C PRO A 43 3.45 -10.14 0.65
N ASP A 44 4.77 -10.26 0.48
CA ASP A 44 5.44 -11.28 -0.35
C ASP A 44 5.15 -12.71 0.18
N ASP A 45 3.93 -12.98 0.64
CA ASP A 45 3.45 -14.23 1.17
C ASP A 45 3.47 -15.32 0.09
N SER A 46 3.34 -14.97 -1.20
CA SER A 46 3.49 -15.94 -2.30
C SER A 46 4.93 -16.46 -2.39
N ASN A 47 5.91 -15.54 -2.44
CA ASN A 47 7.33 -15.86 -2.46
C ASN A 47 7.77 -16.56 -1.17
N TRP A 48 7.23 -16.12 -0.03
CA TRP A 48 7.51 -16.76 1.25
C TRP A 48 6.92 -18.16 1.37
N ASN A 49 5.70 -18.39 0.87
CA ASN A 49 5.10 -19.72 0.84
C ASN A 49 5.87 -20.66 -0.08
N ALA A 50 6.31 -20.18 -1.25
CA ALA A 50 7.18 -20.94 -2.14
C ALA A 50 8.52 -21.30 -1.48
N PHE A 51 9.19 -20.31 -0.86
CA PHE A 51 10.46 -20.51 -0.13
C PHE A 51 10.35 -21.54 1.00
N LYS A 52 9.27 -21.48 1.80
CA LYS A 52 9.04 -22.47 2.87
C LYS A 52 8.87 -23.89 2.34
N ILE A 53 8.22 -24.03 1.18
CA ILE A 53 8.01 -25.33 0.54
C ILE A 53 9.34 -25.84 -0.04
N GLU A 54 10.10 -24.96 -0.72
CA GLU A 54 11.39 -25.28 -1.34
C GLU A 54 12.45 -25.71 -0.32
N HIS A 55 12.53 -25.02 0.83
CA HIS A 55 13.52 -25.28 1.90
C HIS A 55 12.96 -26.07 3.09
N HIS A 56 11.84 -26.77 2.91
CA HIS A 56 11.19 -27.64 3.91
C HIS A 56 11.06 -27.01 5.32
N CYS A 57 10.76 -25.71 5.36
CA CYS A 57 10.80 -24.93 6.59
C CYS A 57 9.67 -25.34 7.56
N LYS A 58 10.02 -25.57 8.82
CA LYS A 58 9.08 -25.90 9.90
C LYS A 58 8.97 -24.76 10.89
N LEU A 59 7.78 -24.54 11.44
CA LEU A 59 7.62 -23.55 12.51
C LEU A 59 8.41 -23.99 13.74
N ARG A 60 9.23 -23.07 14.26
CA ARG A 60 9.96 -23.33 15.49
C ARG A 60 8.99 -23.33 16.67
N THR A 61 8.96 -24.44 17.39
CA THR A 61 8.20 -24.57 18.63
C THR A 61 9.20 -24.60 19.78
N THR A 62 9.12 -23.64 20.69
CA THR A 62 9.96 -23.59 21.89
C THR A 62 9.21 -24.21 23.08
N GLU A 63 9.90 -24.50 24.18
CA GLU A 63 9.25 -24.96 25.42
C GLU A 63 8.13 -24.03 25.91
N TYR A 64 8.20 -22.73 25.56
CA TYR A 64 7.20 -21.72 25.92
C TYR A 64 6.08 -21.55 24.87
N GLY A 65 6.05 -22.41 23.84
CA GLY A 65 5.03 -22.42 22.79
C GLY A 65 5.55 -22.12 21.38
N VAL A 66 4.58 -22.06 20.44
CA VAL A 66 4.84 -21.83 19.01
C VAL A 66 5.25 -20.38 18.77
N GLN A 67 6.50 -20.17 18.36
CA GLN A 67 6.98 -18.84 17.99
C GLN A 67 6.59 -18.59 16.53
N ARG A 68 5.41 -17.97 16.33
CA ARG A 68 4.73 -17.83 15.02
C ARG A 68 5.51 -17.04 13.95
N SER A 69 6.68 -16.52 14.28
CA SER A 69 7.48 -15.64 13.44
C SER A 69 8.86 -16.20 13.08
N SER A 70 9.21 -17.41 13.52
CA SER A 70 10.50 -18.06 13.23
C SER A 70 10.30 -19.45 12.63
N TRP A 71 11.03 -19.74 11.56
CA TRP A 71 11.03 -21.03 10.89
C TRP A 71 12.45 -21.59 10.80
N ASP A 72 12.57 -22.88 11.05
CA ASP A 72 13.82 -23.62 10.86
C ASP A 72 13.71 -24.39 9.53
N CYS A 73 14.67 -24.15 8.64
CA CYS A 73 14.72 -24.74 7.31
C CYS A 73 15.85 -25.79 7.22
N ASP A 74 15.86 -26.56 6.13
CA ASP A 74 16.81 -27.67 5.90
C ASP A 74 18.28 -27.23 5.72
N ASP A 75 18.51 -25.94 5.47
CA ASP A 75 19.82 -25.31 5.40
C ASP A 75 20.46 -25.03 6.78
N GLY A 76 19.77 -25.38 7.87
CA GLY A 76 20.24 -25.19 9.24
C GLY A 76 20.17 -23.74 9.72
N LYS A 77 19.52 -22.84 8.97
CA LYS A 77 19.31 -21.44 9.35
C LYS A 77 17.89 -21.22 9.86
N THR A 78 17.75 -20.24 10.75
CA THR A 78 16.44 -19.77 11.21
C THR A 78 16.05 -18.51 10.44
N TYR A 79 14.88 -18.53 9.82
CA TYR A 79 14.32 -17.40 9.06
C TYR A 79 13.18 -16.74 9.83
N PHE A 80 13.07 -15.43 9.70
CA PHE A 80 12.03 -14.64 10.34
C PHE A 80 11.19 -13.87 9.33
N ARG A 81 9.87 -13.83 9.54
CA ARG A 81 8.92 -13.22 8.57
C ARG A 81 9.23 -11.75 8.30
N TRP A 82 9.63 -11.03 9.35
CA TRP A 82 9.87 -9.59 9.32
C TRP A 82 11.20 -9.21 8.66
N MET A 83 12.14 -10.15 8.46
CA MET A 83 13.41 -9.88 7.78
C MET A 83 13.26 -9.82 6.25
N GLN A 84 12.21 -10.44 5.70
CA GLN A 84 11.92 -10.43 4.27
C GLN A 84 11.06 -9.25 3.81
N GLN A 85 10.64 -8.38 4.73
CA GLN A 85 9.92 -7.15 4.40
C GLN A 85 10.84 -5.94 4.14
N ARG A 86 12.15 -6.17 3.93
CA ARG A 86 13.15 -5.13 3.66
C ARG A 86 13.57 -5.13 2.20
#